data_AF-A0A349BNF4-F1
#
_entry.id   AF-A0A349BNF4-F1
#
_cell.length_a   1.000
_cell.length_b   1.000
_cell.length_c   1.000
_cell.angle_alpha   90.00
_cell.angle_beta   90.00
_cell.angle_gamma   90.00
#
_symmetry.space_group_name_H-M   'P 1'
#
loop_
_entity.id
_entity.type
_entity.pdbx_description
1 polymer ?
#
loop_
_entity_poly.entity_id
_entity_poly.type
_entity_poly.pdbx_seq_one_letter_code
_entity_poly.pdbx_strand_id
1 'polypeptide(L)' 'MKLPDIIEVVLKVTGTLERLGIAYHIGGSLASSAFGIPRATLDIDIVADIKAQHISQLYEY' A
#
# COMPACT_ATOMS: atom_id res chain seq x y z
N MET A 1 22.68 1.59 2.78
CA MET A 1 21.38 2.22 2.47
C MET A 1 20.41 1.80 3.56
N LYS A 2 19.67 2.73 4.18
CA LYS A 2 18.67 2.38 5.18
C LYS A 2 17.49 1.71 4.46
N LEU A 3 17.03 0.56 4.96
CA LEU A 3 15.78 -0.04 4.47
C LEU A 3 14.66 0.98 4.67
N PRO A 4 13.80 1.21 3.66
CA PRO A 4 12.68 2.12 3.81
C PRO A 4 11.76 1.63 4.93
N ASP A 5 11.26 2.56 5.73
CA ASP A 5 10.31 2.23 6.80
C ASP A 5 9.00 1.74 6.18
N ILE A 6 8.49 0.62 6.67
CA ILE A 6 7.31 -0.02 6.08
C ILE A 6 6.07 0.87 6.17
N ILE A 7 5.93 1.65 7.24
CA ILE A 7 4.81 2.57 7.43
C ILE A 7 4.93 3.74 6.46
N GLU A 8 6.16 4.26 6.26
CA GLU A 8 6.41 5.30 5.26
C GLU A 8 6.03 4.84 3.85
N VAL A 9 6.39 3.61 3.48
CA VAL A 9 6.04 3.02 2.18
C VAL A 9 4.53 2.87 2.04
N VAL A 10 3.83 2.35 3.06
CA VAL A 10 2.37 2.22 3.05
C VAL A 10 1.69 3.56 2.86
N LEU A 11 2.09 4.58 3.62
CA LEU A 11 1.50 5.92 3.51
C LEU A 11 1.73 6.54 2.13
N LYS A 12 2.91 6.32 1.53
CA LYS A 12 3.22 6.80 0.18
C LYS A 12 2.32 6.14 -0.89
N VAL A 13 2.17 4.81 -0.82
CA VAL A 13 1.36 4.05 -1.79
C VAL A 13 -0.12 4.39 -1.62
N THR A 14 -0.65 4.27 -0.41
CA THR A 14 -2.07 4.53 -0.13
C THR A 14 -2.46 5.98 -0.39
N GLY A 15 -1.63 6.95 -0.03
CA GLY A 15 -1.86 8.35 -0.39
C GLY A 15 -1.91 8.59 -1.89
N THR A 16 -1.18 7.81 -2.70
CA THR A 16 -1.30 7.86 -4.17
C THR A 16 -2.63 7.30 -4.64
N LEU A 17 -3.06 6.16 -4.11
CA LEU A 17 -4.37 5.58 -4.42
C LEU A 17 -5.51 6.53 -4.06
N GLU A 18 -5.42 7.20 -2.90
CA GLU A 18 -6.40 8.18 -2.43
C GLU A 18 -6.49 9.40 -3.37
N ARG A 19 -5.34 9.97 -3.77
CA ARG A 19 -5.31 11.09 -4.73
C ARG A 19 -5.89 10.73 -6.09
N LEU A 20 -5.78 9.46 -6.49
CA LEU A 20 -6.31 8.96 -7.75
C LEU A 20 -7.77 8.46 -7.62
N GLY A 21 -8.37 8.50 -6.43
CA GLY A 21 -9.73 8.01 -6.19
C GLY A 21 -9.86 6.49 -6.33
N ILE A 22 -8.77 5.74 -6.14
CA ILE A 22 -8.73 4.28 -6.28
C ILE A 22 -9.07 3.64 -4.94
N ALA A 23 -10.18 2.92 -4.87
CA ALA A 23 -10.53 2.14 -3.70
C ALA A 23 -9.47 1.05 -3.45
N TYR A 24 -9.07 0.85 -2.19
CA TYR A 24 -8.05 -0.11 -1.82
C TYR A 24 -8.33 -0.76 -0.46
N HIS A 25 -7.64 -1.87 -0.20
CA HIS A 25 -7.68 -2.59 1.06
C HIS A 25 -6.28 -3.08 1.40
N ILE A 26 -5.82 -2.80 2.64
CA ILE A 26 -4.56 -3.33 3.17
C ILE A 26 -4.84 -4.69 3.79
N GLY A 27 -4.11 -5.71 3.36
CA GLY A 27 -4.24 -7.07 3.85
C GLY A 27 -3.02 -7.55 4.62
N GLY A 28 -2.87 -8.88 4.64
CA GLY A 28 -1.64 -9.53 5.06
C GLY A 28 -1.28 -9.38 6.53
N SER A 29 0.01 -9.56 6.79
CA SER A 29 0.63 -9.46 8.12
C SER A 29 0.50 -8.05 8.71
N LEU A 30 0.55 -7.00 7.90
CA LEU A 30 0.42 -5.61 8.38
C LEU A 30 -0.97 -5.34 8.94
N ALA A 31 -2.04 -5.69 8.22
CA ALA A 31 -3.42 -5.51 8.71
C ALA A 31 -3.67 -6.37 9.96
N SER A 32 -3.19 -7.62 9.95
CA SER A 32 -3.28 -8.53 11.10
C SER A 32 -2.53 -7.99 12.33
N SER A 33 -1.40 -7.30 12.15
CA SER A 33 -0.61 -6.70 13.23
C SER A 33 -1.25 -5.43 13.77
N ALA A 34 -1.93 -4.65 12.92
CA ALA A 34 -2.61 -3.42 13.33
C ALA A 34 -3.84 -3.68 14.22
N PHE A 35 -4.58 -4.76 13.94
CA PHE A 35 -5.83 -5.10 14.64
C PHE A 35 -5.77 -6.39 15.46
N GLY A 36 -4.60 -7.04 15.55
CA GLY A 36 -4.43 -8.34 16.17
C GLY A 36 -3.10 -8.45 16.90
N ILE A 37 -2.37 -9.55 16.65
CA ILE A 37 -1.10 -9.82 17.32
C ILE A 37 0.03 -9.18 16.51
N PRO A 38 0.90 -8.35 17.13
CA PRO A 38 2.06 -7.78 16.46
C PRO A 38 2.96 -8.87 15.87
N ARG A 39 3.25 -8.77 14.57
CA ARG A 39 4.18 -9.65 13.85
C ARG A 39 5.10 -8.83 12.95
N ALA A 40 6.37 -9.20 12.92
CA ALA A 40 7.31 -8.66 11.94
C ALA A 40 6.87 -9.07 10.53
N THR A 41 7.03 -8.16 9.57
CA THR A 41 6.81 -8.41 8.14
C THR A 41 7.85 -7.69 7.32
N LEU A 42 8.16 -8.24 6.13
CA LEU A 42 9.10 -7.67 5.18
C LEU A 42 8.40 -7.01 3.99
N ASP A 43 7.09 -7.20 3.87
CA ASP A 43 6.27 -6.76 2.75
C ASP A 43 4.91 -6.24 3.22
N ILE A 44 4.16 -5.71 2.26
CA ILE A 44 2.82 -5.15 2.41
C ILE A 44 1.94 -5.73 1.31
N ASP A 45 0.78 -6.26 1.69
CA ASP A 45 -0.24 -6.71 0.76
C ASP A 45 -1.32 -5.64 0.57
N ILE A 46 -1.57 -5.22 -0.67
CA ILE A 46 -2.63 -4.26 -1.01
C ILE A 46 -3.45 -4.80 -2.18
N VAL A 47 -4.78 -4.81 -2.01
CA VAL A 47 -5.74 -5.00 -3.11
C VAL A 47 -6.27 -3.62 -3.50
N ALA A 48 -6.20 -3.26 -4.78
CA ALA A 48 -6.64 -1.95 -5.29
C ALA A 48 -7.52 -2.10 -6.53
N ASP A 49 -8.59 -1.31 -6.61
CA ASP A 49 -9.54 -1.33 -7.74
C ASP A 49 -9.04 -0.49 -8.93
N ILE A 50 -7.90 -0.91 -9.50
CA ILE A 50 -7.24 -0.21 -10.60
C ILE A 50 -8.04 -0.44 -11.89
N LYS A 51 -8.42 0.66 -12.56
CA LYS A 51 -9.09 0.66 -13.86
C LYS A 51 -8.14 1.19 -14.93
N ALA A 52 -8.48 0.95 -16.20
CA ALA A 52 -7.67 1.40 -17.33
C ALA A 52 -7.32 2.90 -17.29
N GLN A 53 -8.26 3.75 -16.84
CA GLN A 53 -8.05 5.19 -16.73
C GLN A 53 -6.97 5.60 -15.71
N HIS A 54 -6.61 4.72 -14.76
CA HIS A 54 -5.61 4.99 -13.73
C HIS A 54 -4.18 4.62 -14.17
N ILE A 55 -4.02 3.84 -15.25
CA ILE A 55 -2.73 3.23 -15.62
C ILE A 55 -1.65 4.29 -15.87
N SER A 56 -1.98 5.35 -16.61
CA SER A 56 -1.04 6.42 -16.94
C SER A 56 -0.56 7.21 -15.73
N GLN A 57 -1.30 7.17 -14.61
CA GLN A 57 -0.98 7.88 -13.37
C GLN A 57 -0.21 7.01 -12.38
N LEU A 58 -0.20 5.69 -12.57
CA LEU A 58 0.50 4.72 -11.72
C LEU A 58 1.85 4.27 -12.31
N TYR A 59 2.18 4.74 -13.50
CA TYR A 59 3.39 4.37 -14.22
C TYR A 59 4.38 5.55 -14.25
N GLU A 60 5.60 5.35 -13.75
CA GLU A 60 6.75 6.24 -13.99
C GLU A 60 7.70 5.54 -14.98
N TYR A 61 8.12 6.25 -16.04
CA TYR A 61 9.16 5.81 -16.99
C TYR A 61 10.56 6.01 -16.41
#